data_AF-A0AB37S4S5-F1
#
_entry.id   AF-A0AB37S4S5-F1
#
_cell.length_a   1.000
_cell.length_b   1.000
_cell.length_c   1.000
_cell.angle_alpha   90.00
_cell.angle_beta   90.00
_cell.angle_gamma   90.00
#
_symmetry.space_group_name_H-M   'P 1'
#
loop_
_entity.id
_entity.type
_entity.pdbx_description
1 polymer ?
#
loop_
_entity_poly.entity_id
_entity_poly.type
_entity_poly.pdbx_seq_one_letter_code
_entity_poly.pdbx_strand_id
1 'polypeptide(L)'
;MFHRKSKLGHSSFVCVVALTMILAPVAAHAEAEAVDGTTHVAPAADHDASPARSIVGDDPVAIRDALKKLHVSPSPPSLSDRVRGLVSDATDRYAPNPDLAAVGLDRDVTFVVPVQYGLRYRSQRHLLTLDVDLFDAEHGDRTGILLRKVTKGPRGRGLVIAPEAKAKGYIQQIDIIELDSGHGKKTTVRSRMRISPAVYAQAHGDFALVFSGRLVRPYLTEQVEHADPSIDEPTDITTRISRVHMDINAISLVSPSSGVVLAKKLKLSK
;
A
#
# COMPACT_ATOMS: atom_id res chain seq x y z
N MET A 1 42.89 -43.58 4.67
CA MET A 1 41.57 -43.55 3.99
C MET A 1 41.28 -44.94 3.49
N PHE A 2 40.25 -45.62 4.01
CA PHE A 2 39.45 -46.66 3.33
C PHE A 2 38.40 -47.27 4.29
N HIS A 3 37.22 -47.54 3.72
CA HIS A 3 36.24 -48.59 4.06
C HIS A 3 35.25 -48.47 5.25
N ARG A 4 34.06 -47.90 4.92
CA ARG A 4 32.71 -48.50 4.95
C ARG A 4 32.54 -49.85 5.69
N LYS A 5 31.63 -49.92 6.67
CA LYS A 5 30.59 -50.97 6.77
C LYS A 5 29.31 -50.49 7.47
N SER A 6 28.23 -50.55 6.70
CA SER A 6 26.82 -50.51 7.05
C SER A 6 26.36 -51.83 7.67
N LYS A 7 25.43 -51.80 8.63
CA LYS A 7 24.52 -52.92 8.93
C LYS A 7 23.09 -52.41 9.05
N LEU A 8 22.28 -52.82 8.07
CA LEU A 8 20.83 -52.74 8.05
C LEU A 8 20.26 -53.81 9.00
N GLY A 9 19.35 -53.43 9.89
CA GLY A 9 18.51 -54.36 10.63
C GLY A 9 17.08 -54.29 10.08
N HIS A 10 16.65 -55.34 9.39
CA HIS A 10 15.26 -55.55 9.03
C HIS A 10 14.48 -56.02 10.27
N SER A 11 13.28 -55.49 10.48
CA SER A 11 12.25 -56.19 11.24
C SER A 11 10.87 -55.90 10.66
N SER A 12 10.28 -56.97 10.15
CA SER A 12 8.96 -57.07 9.56
C SER A 12 7.97 -57.40 10.66
N PHE A 13 6.91 -56.61 10.81
CA PHE A 13 5.71 -57.06 11.51
C PHE A 13 4.48 -56.75 10.67
N VAL A 14 3.93 -57.83 10.12
CA VAL A 14 2.59 -57.96 9.57
C VAL A 14 1.66 -58.23 10.75
N CYS A 15 0.57 -57.47 10.87
CA CYS A 15 -0.63 -57.93 11.58
C CYS A 15 -1.87 -57.34 10.91
N VAL A 16 -2.54 -58.21 10.16
CA VAL A 16 -3.89 -58.05 9.64
C VAL A 16 -4.85 -58.33 10.79
N VAL A 17 -5.70 -57.37 11.16
CA VAL A 17 -6.98 -57.67 11.82
C VAL A 17 -8.04 -56.77 11.20
N ALA A 18 -8.92 -57.39 10.43
CA ALA A 18 -10.20 -56.84 10.03
C ALA A 18 -11.22 -57.16 11.13
N LEU A 19 -11.98 -56.15 11.57
CA LEU A 19 -13.24 -56.39 12.28
C LEU A 19 -14.25 -55.31 11.90
N THR A 20 -15.29 -55.75 11.21
CA THR A 20 -16.50 -55.01 10.86
C THR A 20 -17.49 -55.04 12.02
N MET A 21 -18.02 -53.89 12.42
CA MET A 21 -19.26 -53.75 13.17
C MET A 21 -20.03 -52.53 12.64
N ILE A 22 -21.34 -52.68 12.55
CA ILE A 22 -22.31 -51.84 11.84
C ILE A 22 -23.05 -50.92 12.84
N LEU A 23 -23.58 -49.80 12.32
CA LEU A 23 -24.77 -49.00 12.75
C LEU A 23 -24.61 -47.77 13.68
N ALA A 24 -24.88 -46.61 13.02
CA ALA A 24 -25.82 -45.53 13.38
C ALA A 24 -25.39 -44.37 14.31
N PRO A 25 -25.92 -43.15 14.06
CA PRO A 25 -25.31 -41.89 14.50
C PRO A 25 -25.88 -41.41 15.85
N VAL A 26 -25.02 -40.82 16.67
CA VAL A 26 -25.45 -40.02 17.83
C VAL A 26 -24.91 -38.62 17.64
N ALA A 27 -25.85 -37.68 17.40
CA ALA A 27 -25.63 -36.27 17.58
C ALA A 27 -25.46 -35.99 19.08
N ALA A 28 -24.37 -35.33 19.46
CA ALA A 28 -24.24 -34.68 20.75
C ALA A 28 -23.44 -33.40 20.57
N HIS A 29 -24.09 -32.30 20.94
CA HIS A 29 -23.61 -30.94 20.95
C HIS A 29 -22.27 -30.80 21.69
N ALA A 30 -21.31 -30.12 21.06
CA ALA A 30 -20.16 -29.56 21.75
C ALA A 30 -20.53 -28.13 22.21
N GLU A 31 -20.81 -27.97 23.50
CA GLU A 31 -20.60 -26.68 24.18
C GLU A 31 -19.10 -26.52 24.40
N ALA A 32 -18.52 -25.50 23.77
CA ALA A 32 -17.16 -25.06 24.06
C ALA A 32 -17.24 -23.80 24.92
N GLU A 33 -16.66 -23.90 26.11
CA GLU A 33 -16.39 -22.82 27.04
C GLU A 33 -15.70 -21.64 26.35
N ALA A 34 -16.17 -20.45 26.72
CA ALA A 34 -15.58 -19.18 26.39
C ALA A 34 -14.22 -19.01 27.10
N VAL A 35 -13.18 -18.76 26.32
CA VAL A 35 -11.97 -18.08 26.80
C VAL A 35 -11.73 -16.85 25.94
N ASP A 36 -11.81 -15.72 26.62
CA ASP A 36 -11.60 -14.35 26.20
C ASP A 36 -10.21 -14.13 25.57
N GLY A 37 -10.17 -13.32 24.52
CA GLY A 37 -8.98 -13.05 23.73
C GLY A 37 -9.32 -12.39 22.41
N THR A 38 -9.65 -11.10 22.48
CA THR A 38 -9.88 -10.14 21.38
C THR A 38 -9.32 -10.56 20.02
N THR A 39 -10.07 -11.40 19.31
CA THR A 39 -9.76 -11.88 17.96
C THR A 39 -10.72 -11.18 17.04
N HIS A 40 -10.21 -10.33 16.15
CA HIS A 40 -11.03 -9.73 15.10
C HIS A 40 -11.39 -10.83 14.10
N VAL A 41 -12.48 -11.54 14.37
CA VAL A 41 -13.12 -12.45 13.42
C VAL A 41 -13.79 -11.56 12.38
N ALA A 42 -13.24 -11.54 11.17
CA ALA A 42 -13.94 -10.96 10.04
C ALA A 42 -15.20 -11.82 9.76
N PRO A 43 -16.38 -11.22 9.53
CA PRO A 43 -17.56 -12.00 9.19
C PRO A 43 -17.30 -12.76 7.88
N ALA A 44 -17.83 -13.99 7.83
CA ALA A 44 -17.81 -14.85 6.66
C ALA A 44 -18.32 -14.06 5.44
N ALA A 45 -17.63 -14.22 4.32
CA ALA A 45 -17.96 -13.56 3.07
C ALA A 45 -19.38 -13.96 2.63
N ASP A 46 -20.27 -12.98 2.54
CA ASP A 46 -21.47 -13.11 1.71
C ASP A 46 -21.01 -13.31 0.27
N HIS A 47 -21.26 -14.52 -0.25
CA HIS A 47 -21.06 -14.88 -1.64
C HIS A 47 -22.15 -14.24 -2.49
N ASP A 48 -22.01 -12.95 -2.79
CA ASP A 48 -22.71 -12.36 -3.92
C ASP A 48 -21.81 -12.52 -5.16
N ALA A 49 -22.09 -13.55 -5.94
CA ALA A 49 -21.34 -13.95 -7.14
C ALA A 49 -21.63 -13.02 -8.33
N SER A 50 -21.43 -11.72 -8.14
CA SER A 50 -21.20 -10.82 -9.26
C SER A 50 -19.78 -11.05 -9.77
N PRO A 51 -19.50 -11.06 -11.09
CA PRO A 51 -18.13 -11.11 -11.58
C PRO A 51 -17.38 -9.93 -10.95
N ALA A 52 -16.42 -10.24 -10.10
CA ALA A 52 -15.67 -9.25 -9.35
C ALA A 52 -14.97 -8.34 -10.37
N ARG A 53 -15.44 -7.09 -10.44
CA ARG A 53 -14.89 -6.08 -11.35
C ARG A 53 -13.47 -5.74 -10.90
N SER A 54 -12.60 -5.45 -11.86
CA SER A 54 -11.26 -4.97 -11.55
C SER A 54 -11.32 -3.72 -10.67
N ILE A 55 -10.41 -3.64 -9.70
CA ILE A 55 -10.32 -2.49 -8.81
C ILE A 55 -9.39 -1.47 -9.47
N VAL A 56 -9.94 -0.29 -9.79
CA VAL A 56 -9.22 0.82 -10.42
C VAL A 56 -9.22 2.01 -9.45
N GLY A 57 -8.04 2.56 -9.17
CA GLY A 57 -7.88 3.78 -8.39
C GLY A 57 -7.87 5.04 -9.26
N ASP A 58 -8.00 6.19 -8.62
CA ASP A 58 -7.76 7.49 -9.23
C ASP A 58 -6.28 7.64 -9.63
N ASP A 59 -6.02 8.28 -10.78
CA ASP A 59 -4.66 8.53 -11.26
C ASP A 59 -4.01 9.67 -10.44
N PRO A 60 -2.91 9.41 -9.72
CA PRO A 60 -2.23 10.45 -8.94
C PRO A 60 -1.78 11.65 -9.79
N VAL A 61 -1.47 11.46 -11.08
CA VAL A 61 -1.12 12.57 -11.98
C VAL A 61 -2.34 13.44 -12.27
N ALA A 62 -3.48 12.84 -12.59
CA ALA A 62 -4.72 13.57 -12.84
C ALA A 62 -5.18 14.35 -11.59
N ILE A 63 -5.08 13.74 -10.40
CA ILE A 63 -5.40 14.41 -9.13
C ILE A 63 -4.48 15.62 -8.91
N ARG A 64 -3.16 15.44 -9.03
CA ARG A 64 -2.19 16.54 -8.90
C ARG A 64 -2.50 17.67 -9.89
N ASP A 65 -2.71 17.34 -11.17
CA ASP A 65 -2.89 18.35 -12.20
C ASP A 65 -4.25 19.06 -12.08
N ALA A 66 -5.28 18.41 -11.54
CA ALA A 66 -6.52 19.06 -11.13
C ALA A 66 -6.31 20.02 -9.94
N LEU A 67 -5.58 19.59 -8.90
CA LEU A 67 -5.28 20.42 -7.73
C LEU A 67 -4.41 21.64 -8.04
N LYS A 68 -3.53 21.55 -9.05
CA LYS A 68 -2.78 22.71 -9.54
C LYS A 68 -3.67 23.78 -10.14
N LYS A 69 -4.71 23.39 -10.90
CA LYS A 69 -5.64 24.36 -11.51
C LYS A 69 -6.35 25.21 -10.45
N LEU A 70 -6.59 24.64 -9.27
CA LEU A 70 -7.11 25.37 -8.12
C LEU A 70 -6.11 26.39 -7.57
N HIS A 71 -4.85 25.98 -7.38
CA HIS A 71 -3.80 26.86 -6.87
C HIS A 71 -3.39 27.98 -7.85
N VAL A 72 -3.62 27.78 -9.15
CA VAL A 72 -3.43 28.81 -10.20
C VAL A 72 -4.58 29.84 -10.22
N SER A 73 -5.63 29.66 -9.41
CA SER A 73 -6.70 30.64 -9.19
C SER A 73 -6.56 31.36 -7.83
N PRO A 74 -5.45 32.06 -7.53
CA PRO A 74 -5.33 32.77 -6.26
C PRO A 74 -6.13 34.07 -6.34
N SER A 75 -7.42 34.02 -6.01
CA SER A 75 -8.05 35.24 -5.51
C SER A 75 -7.38 35.56 -4.17
N PRO A 76 -6.80 36.77 -3.97
CA PRO A 76 -6.11 37.09 -2.73
C PRO A 76 -7.07 36.94 -1.54
N PRO A 77 -6.65 36.29 -0.44
CA PRO A 77 -7.52 36.03 0.70
C PRO A 77 -8.01 37.36 1.27
N SER A 78 -9.34 37.51 1.33
CA SER A 78 -9.96 38.70 1.90
C SER A 78 -9.66 38.79 3.40
N LEU A 79 -9.75 39.98 3.99
CA LEU A 79 -9.57 40.15 5.44
C LEU A 79 -10.52 39.27 6.27
N SER A 80 -11.70 38.94 5.73
CA SER A 80 -12.65 37.97 6.30
C SER A 80 -12.05 36.56 6.39
N ASP A 81 -11.34 36.11 5.34
CA ASP A 81 -10.73 34.79 5.29
C ASP A 81 -9.55 34.65 6.26
N ARG A 82 -8.83 35.76 6.50
CA ARG A 82 -7.75 35.82 7.50
C ARG A 82 -8.27 35.74 8.94
N VAL A 83 -9.43 36.35 9.22
CA VAL A 83 -10.07 36.28 10.55
C VAL A 83 -10.71 34.91 10.78
N ARG A 84 -11.28 34.29 9.75
CA ARG A 84 -11.84 32.92 9.84
C ARG A 84 -10.73 31.87 10.06
N GLY A 85 -9.58 32.03 9.41
CA GLY A 85 -8.42 31.14 9.58
C GLY A 85 -7.83 31.12 10.99
N LEU A 86 -8.07 32.15 11.81
CA LEU A 86 -7.62 32.21 13.20
C LEU A 86 -8.53 31.45 14.19
N VAL A 87 -9.74 31.07 13.79
CA VAL A 87 -10.76 30.46 14.67
C VAL A 87 -11.09 29.01 14.28
N SER A 88 -10.75 28.57 13.07
CA SER A 88 -11.22 27.30 12.48
C SER A 88 -10.14 26.24 12.32
N ASP A 89 -9.35 25.94 13.36
CA ASP A 89 -8.20 25.00 13.22
C ASP A 89 -8.57 23.50 13.38
N ALA A 90 -9.84 23.19 13.67
CA ALA A 90 -10.29 21.79 13.85
C ALA A 90 -11.51 21.40 13.01
N THR A 91 -12.44 22.33 12.74
CA THR A 91 -13.73 22.04 12.09
C THR A 91 -13.73 22.24 10.57
N ASP A 92 -12.71 22.87 9.98
CA ASP A 92 -12.70 23.24 8.56
C ASP A 92 -12.05 22.19 7.63
N ARG A 93 -11.44 21.12 8.17
CA ARG A 93 -10.73 20.11 7.36
C ARG A 93 -11.64 19.36 6.39
N TYR A 94 -12.94 19.26 6.69
CA TYR A 94 -13.94 18.57 5.87
C TYR A 94 -15.06 19.49 5.37
N ALA A 95 -14.91 20.81 5.50
CA ALA A 95 -15.92 21.73 5.02
C ALA A 95 -16.12 21.54 3.50
N PRO A 96 -17.38 21.54 3.01
CA PRO A 96 -17.65 21.51 1.58
C PRO A 96 -16.90 22.65 0.89
N ASN A 97 -15.94 22.31 0.03
CA ASN A 97 -15.14 23.29 -0.68
C ASN A 97 -15.65 23.38 -2.13
N PRO A 98 -16.28 24.50 -2.53
CA PRO A 98 -16.77 24.67 -3.90
C PRO A 98 -15.66 24.60 -4.94
N ASP A 99 -14.42 24.96 -4.56
CA ASP A 99 -13.26 24.88 -5.46
C ASP A 99 -12.90 23.42 -5.76
N LEU A 100 -12.97 22.53 -4.77
CA LEU A 100 -12.79 21.09 -5.00
C LEU A 100 -13.92 20.51 -5.85
N ALA A 101 -15.16 20.94 -5.60
CA ALA A 101 -16.31 20.50 -6.40
C ALA A 101 -16.17 20.91 -7.88
N ALA A 102 -15.60 22.09 -8.16
CA ALA A 102 -15.35 22.57 -9.51
C ALA A 102 -14.38 21.68 -10.31
N VAL A 103 -13.50 20.94 -9.64
CA VAL A 103 -12.61 19.93 -10.25
C VAL A 103 -13.03 18.49 -9.95
N GLY A 104 -14.22 18.29 -9.36
CA GLY A 104 -14.78 16.99 -9.02
C GLY A 104 -14.04 16.24 -7.90
N LEU A 105 -13.29 16.94 -7.05
CA LEU A 105 -12.48 16.38 -5.96
C LEU A 105 -13.11 16.55 -4.58
N ASP A 106 -14.41 16.84 -4.52
CA ASP A 106 -15.22 16.89 -3.29
C ASP A 106 -15.69 15.51 -2.78
N ARG A 107 -15.18 14.45 -3.40
CA ARG A 107 -15.45 13.03 -3.09
C ARG A 107 -14.27 12.36 -2.38
N ASP A 108 -14.49 11.12 -1.95
CA ASP A 108 -13.39 10.25 -1.53
C ASP A 108 -12.56 9.85 -2.75
N VAL A 109 -11.24 10.01 -2.63
CA VAL A 109 -10.23 9.62 -3.61
C VAL A 109 -9.65 8.28 -3.20
N THR A 110 -9.37 7.43 -4.17
CA THR A 110 -8.83 6.09 -3.95
C THR A 110 -7.53 5.89 -4.72
N PHE A 111 -6.45 5.57 -4.02
CA PHE A 111 -5.17 5.23 -4.64
C PHE A 111 -4.87 3.73 -4.49
N VAL A 112 -4.40 3.11 -5.57
CA VAL A 112 -4.01 1.70 -5.60
C VAL A 112 -2.50 1.61 -5.73
N VAL A 113 -1.85 1.04 -4.72
CA VAL A 113 -0.39 0.87 -4.65
C VAL A 113 -0.05 -0.62 -4.77
N PRO A 114 0.60 -1.05 -5.86
CA PRO A 114 1.00 -2.44 -6.03
C PRO A 114 1.95 -2.90 -4.92
N VAL A 115 1.73 -4.12 -4.41
CA VAL A 115 2.58 -4.74 -3.38
C VAL A 115 3.43 -5.81 -4.03
N GLN A 116 4.71 -5.48 -4.28
CA GLN A 116 5.65 -6.41 -4.93
C GLN A 116 6.43 -7.29 -3.94
N TYR A 117 6.56 -6.84 -2.69
CA TYR A 117 7.32 -7.53 -1.64
C TYR A 117 6.56 -7.46 -0.30
N GLY A 118 7.06 -8.12 0.73
CA GLY A 118 6.49 -8.01 2.08
C GLY A 118 5.25 -8.87 2.35
N LEU A 119 4.84 -9.71 1.40
CA LEU A 119 3.73 -10.66 1.56
C LEU A 119 4.24 -12.09 1.75
N ARG A 120 3.73 -12.78 2.76
CA ARG A 120 4.00 -14.22 2.97
C ARG A 120 2.75 -14.97 3.41
N TYR A 121 2.31 -15.90 2.57
CA TYR A 121 1.25 -16.84 2.92
C TYR A 121 1.82 -18.17 3.44
N ARG A 122 1.28 -18.64 4.56
CA ARG A 122 1.58 -19.95 5.16
C ARG A 122 0.34 -20.83 5.06
N SER A 123 0.28 -21.67 4.01
CA SER A 123 -0.87 -22.51 3.69
C SER A 123 -1.30 -23.40 4.86
N GLN A 124 -0.37 -24.11 5.51
CA GLN A 124 -0.70 -24.99 6.66
C GLN A 124 -1.39 -24.28 7.83
N ARG A 125 -1.18 -22.96 7.97
CA ARG A 125 -1.76 -22.15 9.06
C ARG A 125 -2.85 -21.19 8.56
N HIS A 126 -3.18 -21.24 7.27
CA HIS A 126 -4.07 -20.28 6.60
C HIS A 126 -3.72 -18.83 6.94
N LEU A 127 -2.42 -18.51 7.04
CA LEU A 127 -1.96 -17.24 7.59
C LEU A 127 -1.25 -16.41 6.54
N LEU A 128 -1.79 -15.25 6.20
CA LEU A 128 -1.12 -14.22 5.42
C LEU A 128 -0.48 -13.20 6.36
N THR A 129 0.81 -12.94 6.15
CA THR A 129 1.56 -11.86 6.80
C THR A 129 1.87 -10.80 5.75
N LEU A 130 1.62 -9.55 6.09
CA LEU A 130 1.88 -8.35 5.29
C LEU A 130 2.82 -7.45 6.11
N ASP A 131 3.93 -7.05 5.52
CA ASP A 131 4.92 -6.13 6.07
C ASP A 131 5.57 -5.37 4.92
N VAL A 132 5.03 -4.18 4.61
CA VAL A 132 5.38 -3.42 3.41
C VAL A 132 5.69 -1.99 3.77
N ASP A 133 6.86 -1.55 3.36
CA ASP A 133 7.28 -0.15 3.39
C ASP A 133 6.83 0.55 2.12
N LEU A 134 6.13 1.68 2.26
CA LEU A 134 5.52 2.37 1.14
C LEU A 134 6.23 3.68 0.77
N PHE A 135 7.37 3.97 1.36
CA PHE A 135 8.13 5.20 1.07
C PHE A 135 9.15 4.98 -0.06
N ASP A 136 9.65 6.07 -0.64
CA ASP A 136 10.76 6.01 -1.60
C ASP A 136 12.09 5.75 -0.87
N ALA A 137 12.53 4.50 -0.85
CA ALA A 137 13.74 4.08 -0.14
C ALA A 137 15.03 4.75 -0.63
N GLU A 138 15.06 5.26 -1.87
CA GLU A 138 16.21 6.00 -2.40
C GLU A 138 16.40 7.36 -1.72
N HIS A 139 15.35 7.90 -1.08
CA HIS A 139 15.35 9.19 -0.42
C HIS A 139 14.85 9.01 1.02
N GLY A 140 15.73 8.51 1.89
CA GLY A 140 15.41 8.02 3.23
C GLY A 140 14.79 9.05 4.22
N ASP A 141 14.82 10.34 3.89
CA ASP A 141 14.23 11.39 4.72
C ASP A 141 12.74 11.62 4.46
N ARG A 142 12.18 10.98 3.44
CA ARG A 142 10.79 11.20 3.03
C ARG A 142 9.81 10.48 3.94
N THR A 143 8.65 11.11 4.09
CA THR A 143 7.64 10.74 5.09
C THR A 143 6.28 10.40 4.47
N GLY A 144 6.15 10.55 3.15
CA GLY A 144 4.94 10.23 2.40
C GLY A 144 4.93 8.80 1.86
N ILE A 145 3.72 8.31 1.58
CA ILE A 145 3.47 7.05 0.86
C ILE A 145 3.68 7.33 -0.64
N LEU A 146 4.55 6.58 -1.29
CA LEU A 146 4.86 6.71 -2.70
C LEU A 146 3.67 6.21 -3.55
N LEU A 147 3.04 7.13 -4.29
CA LEU A 147 1.99 6.80 -5.25
C LEU A 147 2.57 6.56 -6.65
N ARG A 148 3.54 7.37 -7.05
CA ARG A 148 4.16 7.30 -8.37
C ARG A 148 5.55 7.91 -8.37
N LYS A 149 6.48 7.27 -9.10
CA LYS A 149 7.81 7.80 -9.42
C LYS A 149 8.09 7.56 -10.89
N VAL A 150 8.50 8.61 -11.60
CA VAL A 150 8.89 8.55 -13.01
C VAL A 150 10.24 9.22 -13.16
N THR A 151 11.23 8.48 -13.66
CA THR A 151 12.55 9.02 -14.00
C THR A 151 12.68 9.14 -15.50
N LYS A 152 13.06 10.31 -16.00
CA LYS A 152 13.33 10.59 -17.41
C LYS A 152 14.78 11.01 -17.58
N GLY A 153 15.37 10.65 -18.71
CA GLY A 153 16.73 11.04 -19.07
C GLY A 153 17.79 9.99 -18.70
N PRO A 154 18.98 10.08 -19.32
CA PRO A 154 20.05 9.11 -19.14
C PRO A 154 20.73 9.28 -17.79
N ARG A 155 21.08 8.14 -17.15
CA ARG A 155 21.85 8.12 -15.91
C ARG A 155 23.34 8.13 -16.24
N GLY A 156 24.13 8.93 -15.52
CA GLY A 156 25.58 9.03 -15.71
C GLY A 156 26.41 8.00 -14.94
N ARG A 157 25.77 7.07 -14.21
CA ARG A 157 26.46 6.07 -13.38
C ARG A 157 27.50 5.29 -14.20
N GLY A 158 28.77 5.33 -13.76
CA GLY A 158 29.91 4.72 -14.47
C GLY A 158 30.82 5.72 -15.19
N LEU A 159 30.47 7.01 -15.19
CA LEU A 159 31.37 8.07 -15.62
C LEU A 159 32.41 8.36 -14.53
N VAL A 160 33.63 8.70 -14.96
CA VAL A 160 34.77 8.98 -14.07
C VAL A 160 34.86 10.45 -13.66
N ILE A 161 34.22 11.36 -14.42
CA ILE A 161 34.34 12.82 -14.24
C ILE A 161 32.95 13.47 -14.17
N ALA A 162 32.58 13.95 -12.98
CA ALA A 162 31.25 14.50 -12.71
C ALA A 162 30.91 15.80 -13.45
N PRO A 163 31.81 16.80 -13.57
CA PRO A 163 31.51 18.02 -14.33
C PRO A 163 31.25 17.78 -15.81
N GLU A 164 31.81 16.71 -16.38
CA GLU A 164 31.59 16.34 -17.79
C GLU A 164 30.21 15.72 -18.02
N ALA A 165 29.57 15.19 -16.99
CA ALA A 165 28.30 14.49 -17.13
C ALA A 165 27.19 15.41 -17.63
N LYS A 166 27.08 16.62 -17.07
CA LYS A 166 26.13 17.64 -17.53
C LYS A 166 26.41 18.08 -18.97
N ALA A 167 27.67 18.33 -19.30
CA ALA A 167 28.09 18.68 -20.66
C ALA A 167 27.81 17.56 -21.67
N LYS A 168 27.85 16.30 -21.23
CA LYS A 168 27.54 15.11 -22.03
C LYS A 168 26.05 14.73 -22.03
N GLY A 169 25.19 15.54 -21.40
CA GLY A 169 23.73 15.36 -21.43
C GLY A 169 23.18 14.32 -20.44
N TYR A 170 23.95 13.93 -19.42
CA TYR A 170 23.49 13.07 -18.33
C TYR A 170 22.66 13.86 -17.31
N ILE A 171 21.46 14.21 -17.76
CA ILE A 171 20.48 14.98 -17.00
C ILE A 171 19.27 14.09 -16.75
N GLN A 172 18.88 13.93 -15.49
CA GLN A 172 17.68 13.23 -15.09
C GLN A 172 16.64 14.16 -14.48
N GLN A 173 15.40 13.93 -14.89
CA GLN A 173 14.22 14.56 -14.29
C GLN A 173 13.41 13.47 -13.60
N ILE A 174 13.23 13.60 -12.29
CA ILE A 174 12.47 12.67 -11.48
C ILE A 174 11.18 13.37 -11.04
N ASP A 175 10.03 12.81 -11.39
CA ASP A 175 8.71 13.28 -10.95
C ASP A 175 8.13 12.28 -9.96
N ILE A 176 7.86 12.75 -8.75
CA ILE A 176 7.44 11.94 -7.61
C ILE A 176 6.12 12.50 -7.10
N ILE A 177 5.15 11.60 -6.93
CA ILE A 177 3.88 11.90 -6.30
C ILE A 177 3.77 11.05 -5.04
N GLU A 178 3.60 11.73 -3.92
CA GLU A 178 3.48 11.15 -2.60
C GLU A 178 2.12 11.49 -1.99
N LEU A 179 1.64 10.61 -1.13
CA LEU A 179 0.48 10.80 -0.29
C LEU A 179 0.95 11.11 1.13
N ASP A 180 0.58 12.28 1.63
CA ASP A 180 0.69 12.62 3.04
C ASP A 180 -0.61 12.23 3.73
N SER A 181 -0.50 11.32 4.71
CA SER A 181 -1.63 10.81 5.51
C SER A 181 -1.94 11.66 6.74
N GLY A 182 -1.16 12.72 7.01
CA GLY A 182 -1.24 13.50 8.24
C GLY A 182 -0.75 12.75 9.49
N HIS A 183 -0.27 11.52 9.35
CA HIS A 183 0.23 10.70 10.46
C HIS A 183 1.75 10.70 10.61
N GLY A 184 2.44 11.64 9.95
CA GLY A 184 3.90 11.75 9.97
C GLY A 184 4.58 10.57 9.27
N LYS A 185 5.67 10.03 9.85
CA LYS A 185 6.48 8.94 9.28
C LYS A 185 5.81 7.55 9.28
N LYS A 186 4.48 7.47 9.33
CA LYS A 186 3.78 6.17 9.31
C LYS A 186 3.52 5.74 7.87
N THR A 187 4.52 5.14 7.24
CA THR A 187 4.49 4.71 5.83
C THR A 187 4.52 3.20 5.67
N THR A 188 4.43 2.43 6.76
CA THR A 188 4.53 0.97 6.72
C THR A 188 3.18 0.34 7.04
N VAL A 189 2.76 -0.67 6.27
CA VAL A 189 1.56 -1.46 6.59
C VAL A 189 1.98 -2.84 7.09
N ARG A 190 1.70 -3.10 8.37
CA ARG A 190 1.94 -4.40 9.01
C ARG A 190 0.65 -5.06 9.43
N SER A 191 0.43 -6.30 9.01
CA SER A 191 -0.76 -7.05 9.39
C SER A 191 -0.56 -8.55 9.30
N ARG A 192 -1.36 -9.28 10.09
CA ARG A 192 -1.45 -10.74 10.08
C ARG A 192 -2.92 -11.12 10.04
N MET A 193 -3.29 -11.93 9.08
CA MET A 193 -4.70 -12.23 8.79
C MET A 193 -4.86 -13.70 8.41
N ARG A 194 -5.96 -14.32 8.84
CA ARG A 194 -6.31 -15.67 8.42
C ARG A 194 -7.08 -15.62 7.12
N ILE A 195 -6.58 -16.28 6.09
CA ILE A 195 -7.19 -16.34 4.75
C ILE A 195 -7.19 -17.79 4.28
N SER A 196 -8.34 -18.25 3.77
CA SER A 196 -8.45 -19.60 3.26
C SER A 196 -7.60 -19.79 1.99
N PRO A 197 -7.12 -21.01 1.70
CA PRO A 197 -6.38 -21.29 0.47
C PRO A 197 -7.16 -20.91 -0.80
N ALA A 198 -8.49 -21.06 -0.78
CA ALA A 198 -9.35 -20.71 -1.89
C ALA A 198 -9.36 -19.19 -2.18
N VAL A 199 -9.50 -18.35 -1.15
CA VAL A 199 -9.47 -16.89 -1.30
C VAL A 199 -8.07 -16.42 -1.72
N TYR A 200 -7.02 -17.00 -1.15
CA TYR A 200 -5.65 -16.67 -1.56
C TYR A 200 -5.38 -17.02 -3.02
N ALA A 201 -5.88 -18.17 -3.51
CA ALA A 201 -5.71 -18.59 -4.90
C ALA A 201 -6.42 -17.65 -5.89
N GLN A 202 -7.55 -17.06 -5.52
CA GLN A 202 -8.28 -16.09 -6.35
C GLN A 202 -7.51 -14.77 -6.53
N ALA A 203 -6.52 -14.46 -5.69
CA ALA A 203 -5.70 -13.27 -5.87
C ALA A 203 -4.68 -13.40 -7.01
N HIS A 204 -4.45 -14.61 -7.53
CA HIS A 204 -3.53 -14.89 -8.64
C HIS A 204 -2.11 -14.32 -8.47
N GLY A 205 -1.67 -14.05 -7.24
CA GLY A 205 -0.38 -13.44 -6.95
C GLY A 205 -0.31 -11.93 -7.22
N ASP A 206 -1.42 -11.31 -7.64
CA ASP A 206 -1.55 -9.87 -7.83
C ASP A 206 -2.15 -9.25 -6.57
N PHE A 207 -1.37 -8.43 -5.88
CA PHE A 207 -1.74 -7.80 -4.62
C PHE A 207 -1.49 -6.30 -4.67
N ALA A 208 -2.43 -5.52 -4.15
CA ALA A 208 -2.27 -4.09 -3.96
C ALA A 208 -2.89 -3.61 -2.66
N LEU A 209 -2.35 -2.53 -2.14
CA LEU A 209 -2.96 -1.75 -1.07
C LEU A 209 -3.81 -0.65 -1.67
N VAL A 210 -5.05 -0.54 -1.20
CA VAL A 210 -5.98 0.51 -1.59
C VAL A 210 -6.10 1.48 -0.44
N PHE A 211 -5.82 2.75 -0.71
CA PHE A 211 -5.98 3.87 0.23
C PHE A 211 -7.17 4.69 -0.21
N SER A 212 -8.23 4.73 0.60
CA SER A 212 -9.41 5.56 0.33
C SER A 212 -9.54 6.61 1.42
N GLY A 213 -9.81 7.85 1.02
CA GLY A 213 -9.86 8.96 1.95
C GLY A 213 -10.31 10.26 1.30
N ARG A 214 -10.37 11.31 2.10
CA ARG A 214 -10.78 12.63 1.65
C ARG A 214 -9.58 13.56 1.57
N LEU A 215 -9.47 14.33 0.49
CA LEU A 215 -8.44 15.35 0.36
C LEU A 215 -8.64 16.43 1.42
N VAL A 216 -7.55 16.84 2.07
CA VAL A 216 -7.56 17.83 3.15
C VAL A 216 -6.56 18.94 2.85
N ARG A 217 -6.83 20.17 3.33
CA ARG A 217 -5.92 21.31 3.12
C ARG A 217 -4.54 21.01 3.71
N PRO A 218 -3.44 21.38 3.04
CA PRO A 218 -3.34 22.25 1.85
C PRO A 218 -3.65 21.58 0.49
N TYR A 219 -4.14 20.34 0.47
CA TYR A 219 -4.45 19.49 -0.70
C TYR A 219 -3.25 19.07 -1.52
N LEU A 220 -2.38 20.01 -1.89
CA LEU A 220 -1.18 19.78 -2.67
C LEU A 220 -0.05 20.69 -2.17
N THR A 221 1.12 20.13 -1.92
CA THR A 221 2.36 20.89 -1.73
C THR A 221 3.40 20.41 -2.70
N GLU A 222 4.10 21.33 -3.37
CA GLU A 222 5.13 20.99 -4.35
C GLU A 222 6.50 21.51 -3.92
N GLN A 223 7.52 20.69 -4.14
CA GLN A 223 8.91 21.03 -3.90
C GLN A 223 9.73 20.60 -5.11
N VAL A 224 10.74 21.39 -5.46
CA VAL A 224 11.75 21.03 -6.46
C VAL A 224 13.10 21.00 -5.78
N GLU A 225 13.77 19.87 -5.92
CA GLU A 225 15.12 19.62 -5.44
C GLU A 225 16.04 19.50 -6.65
N HIS A 226 17.26 20.04 -6.51
CA HIS A 226 18.29 19.94 -7.54
C HIS A 226 19.55 19.38 -6.90
N ALA A 227 20.15 18.39 -7.55
CA ALA A 227 21.41 17.80 -7.17
C ALA A 227 22.38 17.95 -8.35
N ASP A 228 23.42 18.76 -8.14
CA ASP A 228 24.50 18.90 -9.09
C ASP A 228 25.30 17.58 -9.22
N PRO A 229 25.87 17.29 -10.39
CA PRO A 229 26.72 16.12 -10.58
C PRO A 229 27.88 16.09 -9.57
N SER A 230 28.10 14.93 -8.96
CA SER A 230 29.20 14.66 -8.04
C SER A 230 30.00 13.43 -8.46
N ILE A 231 31.16 13.19 -7.83
CA ILE A 231 31.98 12.00 -8.13
C ILE A 231 31.18 10.72 -7.87
N ASP A 232 30.37 10.69 -6.81
CA ASP A 232 29.59 9.52 -6.40
C ASP A 232 28.31 9.35 -7.25
N GLU A 233 27.67 10.46 -7.65
CA GLU A 233 26.54 10.47 -8.57
C GLU A 233 26.81 11.50 -9.70
N PRO A 234 27.44 11.06 -10.81
CA PRO A 234 27.79 11.93 -11.94
C PRO A 234 26.58 12.11 -12.86
N THR A 235 25.45 12.52 -12.30
CA THR A 235 24.21 12.83 -13.02
C THR A 235 23.68 14.15 -12.49
N ASP A 236 23.27 15.05 -13.38
CA ASP A 236 22.53 16.25 -12.97
C ASP A 236 21.08 15.84 -12.75
N ILE A 237 20.61 15.89 -11.49
CA ILE A 237 19.29 15.39 -11.12
C ILE A 237 18.42 16.55 -10.67
N THR A 238 17.29 16.73 -11.35
CA THR A 238 16.20 17.59 -10.88
C THR A 238 15.03 16.73 -10.46
N THR A 239 14.65 16.81 -9.18
CA THR A 239 13.57 16.03 -8.60
C THR A 239 12.41 16.95 -8.24
N ARG A 240 11.23 16.66 -8.81
CA ARG A 240 9.98 17.33 -8.50
C ARG A 240 9.15 16.43 -7.61
N ILE A 241 8.80 16.93 -6.44
CA ILE A 241 8.05 16.21 -5.42
C ILE A 241 6.69 16.89 -5.26
N SER A 242 5.63 16.15 -5.54
CA SER A 242 4.24 16.59 -5.37
C SER A 242 3.61 15.77 -4.25
N ARG A 243 3.30 16.42 -3.12
CA ARG A 243 2.63 15.77 -1.97
C ARG A 243 1.16 16.10 -1.98
N VAL A 244 0.34 15.08 -2.14
CA VAL A 244 -1.12 15.14 -2.03
C VAL A 244 -1.50 14.88 -0.57
N HIS A 245 -2.28 15.78 0.02
CA HIS A 245 -2.70 15.71 1.42
C HIS A 245 -4.07 15.07 1.53
N MET A 246 -4.15 13.93 2.22
CA MET A 246 -5.37 13.15 2.35
C MET A 246 -5.51 12.60 3.76
N ASP A 247 -6.72 12.72 4.31
CA ASP A 247 -7.09 11.97 5.49
C ASP A 247 -7.58 10.57 5.08
N ILE A 248 -6.91 9.54 5.57
CA ILE A 248 -7.13 8.15 5.15
C ILE A 248 -8.23 7.53 6.01
N ASN A 249 -9.36 7.23 5.39
CA ASN A 249 -10.52 6.60 6.03
C ASN A 249 -10.38 5.08 6.09
N ALA A 250 -9.82 4.48 5.03
CA ALA A 250 -9.73 3.04 4.90
C ALA A 250 -8.48 2.60 4.13
N ILE A 251 -7.90 1.49 4.59
CA ILE A 251 -6.84 0.77 3.91
C ILE A 251 -7.27 -0.69 3.76
N SER A 252 -7.20 -1.23 2.54
CA SER A 252 -7.51 -2.63 2.25
C SER A 252 -6.41 -3.29 1.43
N LEU A 253 -6.24 -4.60 1.62
CA LEU A 253 -5.44 -5.46 0.75
C LEU A 253 -6.39 -6.12 -0.23
N VAL A 254 -6.11 -5.96 -1.52
CA VAL A 254 -6.95 -6.46 -2.61
C VAL A 254 -6.10 -7.16 -3.66
N SER A 255 -6.77 -7.91 -4.52
CA SER A 255 -6.24 -8.29 -5.82
C SER A 255 -6.90 -7.42 -6.90
N PRO A 256 -6.17 -6.47 -7.51
CA PRO A 256 -6.74 -5.55 -8.50
C PRO A 256 -7.37 -6.26 -9.69
N SER A 257 -6.69 -7.27 -10.24
CA SER A 257 -7.15 -8.02 -11.41
C SER A 257 -8.40 -8.85 -11.15
N SER A 258 -8.49 -9.52 -10.00
CA SER A 258 -9.65 -10.37 -9.67
C SER A 258 -10.73 -9.66 -8.85
N GLY A 259 -10.50 -8.42 -8.41
CA GLY A 259 -11.44 -7.65 -7.59
C GLY A 259 -11.64 -8.19 -6.16
N VAL A 260 -10.91 -9.22 -5.75
CA VAL A 260 -11.06 -9.85 -4.44
C VAL A 260 -10.45 -8.96 -3.35
N VAL A 261 -11.22 -8.74 -2.28
CA VAL A 261 -10.73 -8.04 -1.08
C VAL A 261 -10.26 -9.07 -0.05
N LEU A 262 -8.96 -9.12 0.19
CA LEU A 262 -8.34 -10.07 1.12
C LEU A 262 -8.40 -9.60 2.57
N ALA A 263 -8.26 -8.29 2.80
CA ALA A 263 -8.41 -7.70 4.11
C ALA A 263 -8.85 -6.25 4.04
N LYS A 264 -9.53 -5.80 5.10
CA LYS A 264 -10.03 -4.43 5.26
C LYS A 264 -9.52 -3.86 6.58
N LYS A 265 -9.59 -2.52 6.72
CA LYS A 265 -9.24 -1.79 7.95
C LYS A 265 -7.78 -2.01 8.39
N LEU A 266 -6.87 -2.10 7.43
CA LEU A 266 -5.44 -2.09 7.70
C LEU A 266 -5.03 -0.72 8.26
N LYS A 267 -3.89 -0.67 8.95
CA LYS A 267 -3.41 0.54 9.60
C LYS A 267 -1.98 0.84 9.17
N LEU A 268 -1.69 2.14 9.09
CA LEU A 268 -0.32 2.61 8.96
C LEU A 268 0.41 2.50 10.29
N SER A 269 1.67 2.11 10.19
CA SER A 269 2.62 1.94 11.27
C SER A 269 3.94 2.62 10.90
N LYS A 270 4.79 2.79 11.91
CA LYS A 270 6.13 3.37 11.78
C LYS A 270 7.15 2.29 11.40
#